data_AF-A0A9D2KAZ7-F1
#
_entry.id   AF-A0A9D2KAZ7-F1
#
_cell.length_a   1.000
_cell.length_b   1.000
_cell.length_c   1.000
_cell.angle_alpha   90.00
_cell.angle_beta   90.00
_cell.angle_gamma   90.00
#
_symmetry.space_group_name_H-M   'P 1'
#
loop_
_entity.id
_entity.type
_entity.pdbx_description
1 polymer ?
#
loop_
_entity_poly.entity_id
_entity_poly.type
_entity_poly.pdbx_seq_one_letter_code
_entity_poly.pdbx_strand_id
1 'polypeptide(L)'
;MKKLIISVFVLLLSMPVISLGDEIKIWIQHNPPTTRSVQTIPEASIDKDLLSVSFDGSGVYSLYVEDSYGVTVYQSMLPANSMEYDYDLSGIGEGLFRLILSNGDDEYEGYFTLR
;
A
#
# COMPACT_ATOMS: atom_id res chain seq x y z
N MET A 1 44.79 -37.26 -18.24
CA MET A 1 44.29 -36.22 -17.31
C MET A 1 43.65 -35.11 -18.13
N LYS A 2 42.32 -34.96 -18.10
CA LYS A 2 41.56 -33.82 -18.67
C LYS A 2 40.09 -33.99 -18.31
N LYS A 3 39.65 -33.40 -17.19
CA LYS A 3 38.23 -33.26 -16.83
C LYS A 3 38.09 -32.04 -15.92
N LEU A 4 37.98 -30.83 -16.47
CA LEU A 4 37.65 -29.61 -15.71
C LEU A 4 37.13 -28.54 -16.69
N ILE A 5 35.92 -28.68 -17.23
CA ILE A 5 35.26 -27.60 -18.01
C ILE A 5 33.77 -27.38 -17.62
N ILE A 6 33.15 -28.22 -16.78
CA ILE A 6 31.67 -28.20 -16.60
C ILE A 6 31.25 -27.63 -15.22
N SER A 7 31.81 -26.50 -14.78
CA SER A 7 31.37 -25.89 -13.51
C SER A 7 31.02 -24.40 -13.56
N VAL A 8 31.10 -23.73 -14.73
CA VAL A 8 30.82 -22.28 -14.80
C VAL A 8 29.41 -21.97 -15.31
N PHE A 9 28.71 -22.92 -15.93
CA PHE A 9 27.40 -22.64 -16.57
C PHE A 9 26.19 -22.73 -15.62
N VAL A 10 26.34 -23.27 -14.41
CA VAL A 10 25.22 -23.46 -13.47
C VAL A 10 24.99 -22.23 -12.58
N LEU A 11 25.94 -21.29 -12.51
CA LEU A 11 25.84 -20.12 -11.63
C LEU A 11 25.12 -18.91 -12.26
N LEU A 12 24.77 -18.96 -13.55
CA LEU A 12 24.11 -17.87 -14.27
C LEU A 12 22.57 -17.97 -14.26
N LEU A 13 22.00 -19.00 -13.62
CA LEU A 13 20.56 -19.26 -13.56
C LEU A 13 19.89 -18.82 -12.26
N SER A 14 20.64 -18.20 -11.33
CA SER A 14 20.10 -17.68 -10.07
C SER A 14 19.94 -16.15 -10.10
N MET A 15 19.52 -15.57 -11.23
CA MET A 15 19.02 -14.20 -11.20
C MET A 15 17.63 -14.23 -10.55
N PRO A 16 17.40 -13.51 -9.45
CA PRO A 16 16.03 -13.30 -8.99
C PRO A 16 15.30 -12.62 -10.14
N VAL A 17 14.24 -13.26 -10.63
CA VAL A 17 13.26 -12.61 -11.48
C VAL A 17 12.68 -11.51 -10.60
N ILE A 18 13.16 -10.28 -10.76
CA ILE A 18 12.48 -9.10 -10.24
C ILE A 18 11.18 -9.06 -11.04
N SER A 19 10.15 -9.68 -10.46
CA SER A 19 8.77 -9.38 -10.80
C SER A 19 8.65 -7.88 -10.56
N LEU A 20 8.73 -7.07 -11.61
CA LEU A 20 8.14 -5.74 -11.61
C LEU A 20 6.68 -5.98 -11.25
N GLY A 21 6.39 -5.82 -9.96
CA GLY A 21 5.03 -5.72 -9.48
C GLY A 21 4.42 -4.50 -10.14
N ASP A 22 3.22 -4.67 -10.70
CA ASP A 22 2.48 -3.57 -11.29
C ASP A 22 1.92 -2.80 -10.11
N GLU A 23 2.64 -1.78 -9.64
CA GLU A 23 2.17 -0.91 -8.57
C GLU A 23 0.86 -0.23 -9.03
N ILE A 24 -0.23 -0.52 -8.32
CA ILE A 24 -1.56 0.03 -8.64
C ILE A 24 -1.82 1.22 -7.73
N LYS A 25 -1.95 2.42 -8.32
CA LYS A 25 -2.39 3.61 -7.58
C LYS A 25 -3.82 3.44 -7.09
N ILE A 26 -4.05 3.67 -5.80
CA ILE A 26 -5.39 3.70 -5.19
C ILE A 26 -5.94 5.11 -5.36
N TRP A 27 -7.11 5.23 -6.01
CA TRP A 27 -7.77 6.52 -6.20
C TRP A 27 -8.45 6.94 -4.90
N ILE A 28 -7.82 7.88 -4.18
CA ILE A 28 -8.33 8.43 -2.93
C ILE A 28 -9.31 9.57 -3.20
N GLN A 29 -10.48 9.50 -2.58
CA GLN A 29 -11.52 10.53 -2.60
C GLN A 29 -11.65 11.12 -1.20
N HIS A 30 -11.75 12.45 -1.12
CA HIS A 30 -12.08 13.14 0.12
C HIS A 30 -13.59 13.08 0.35
N ASN A 31 -14.01 12.75 1.57
CA ASN A 31 -15.40 12.74 1.98
C ASN A 31 -15.63 13.93 2.94
N PRO A 32 -15.99 15.12 2.42
CA PRO A 32 -15.91 16.36 3.19
C PRO A 32 -17.01 16.45 4.26
N PRO A 33 -16.72 16.90 5.49
CA PRO A 33 -17.77 17.26 6.42
C PRO A 33 -18.38 18.63 6.16
N THR A 34 -17.64 19.69 5.71
CA THR A 34 -18.28 20.99 5.34
C THR A 34 -17.40 22.16 4.83
N THR A 35 -16.06 22.09 4.71
CA THR A 35 -15.28 23.33 4.46
C THR A 35 -14.40 23.31 3.20
N ARG A 36 -14.41 24.44 2.46
CA ARG A 36 -13.59 24.71 1.26
C ARG A 36 -12.12 25.01 1.65
N SER A 37 -11.43 24.07 2.27
CA SER A 37 -9.99 24.20 2.49
C SER A 37 -9.22 23.59 1.32
N VAL A 38 -8.06 24.17 0.97
CA VAL A 38 -7.11 23.52 0.05
C VAL A 38 -6.43 22.44 0.87
N GLN A 39 -7.03 21.25 0.88
CA GLN A 39 -6.51 20.10 1.59
C GLN A 39 -5.66 19.26 0.65
N THR A 40 -4.50 18.86 1.14
CA THR A 40 -3.66 17.91 0.41
C THR A 40 -4.22 16.50 0.62
N ILE A 41 -4.57 15.84 -0.49
CA ILE A 41 -5.15 14.50 -0.47
C ILE A 41 -3.99 13.50 -0.26
N PRO A 42 -4.08 12.58 0.71
CA PRO A 42 -3.10 11.52 0.87
C PRO A 42 -2.98 10.66 -0.41
N GLU A 43 -1.79 10.14 -0.67
CA GLU A 43 -1.57 9.20 -1.77
C GLU A 43 -1.42 7.78 -1.23
N ALA A 44 -1.92 6.81 -1.99
CA ALA A 44 -1.75 5.41 -1.68
C ALA A 44 -1.60 4.56 -2.95
N SER A 45 -0.83 3.49 -2.84
CA SER A 45 -0.65 2.48 -3.88
C SER A 45 -0.54 1.09 -3.27
N ILE A 46 -0.80 0.07 -4.09
CA ILE A 46 -0.67 -1.34 -3.69
C ILE A 46 0.19 -2.06 -4.72
N ASP A 47 1.23 -2.75 -4.27
CA ASP A 47 1.94 -3.77 -5.05
C ASP A 47 1.81 -5.12 -4.36
N LYS A 48 1.08 -6.04 -4.99
CA LYS A 48 0.68 -7.33 -4.40
C LYS A 48 -0.03 -7.09 -3.06
N ASP A 49 0.65 -7.42 -1.96
CA ASP A 49 0.16 -7.29 -0.59
C ASP A 49 0.76 -6.08 0.14
N LEU A 50 1.65 -5.31 -0.50
CA LEU A 50 2.31 -4.17 0.13
C LEU A 50 1.54 -2.88 -0.18
N LEU A 51 0.89 -2.33 0.85
CA LEU A 51 0.21 -1.04 0.79
C LEU A 51 1.18 0.07 1.17
N SER A 52 1.42 0.99 0.25
CA SER A 52 2.22 2.19 0.46
C SER A 52 1.31 3.41 0.61
N VAL A 53 1.54 4.24 1.62
CA VAL A 53 0.75 5.45 1.90
C VAL A 53 1.66 6.62 2.24
N SER A 54 1.40 7.78 1.68
CA SER A 54 2.14 9.02 1.95
C SER A 54 1.22 10.22 2.18
N PHE A 55 1.71 11.19 2.95
CA PHE A 55 0.96 12.38 3.34
C PHE A 55 1.81 13.62 3.10
N ASP A 56 1.30 14.53 2.29
CA ASP A 56 1.86 15.87 2.10
C ASP A 56 1.30 16.89 3.11
N GLY A 57 0.69 16.40 4.19
CA GLY A 57 0.12 17.19 5.28
C GLY A 57 0.91 17.11 6.58
N SER A 58 0.30 17.60 7.66
CA SER A 58 0.82 17.50 9.03
C SER A 58 -0.23 16.92 9.97
N GLY A 59 0.18 16.23 11.03
CA GLY A 59 -0.72 15.69 12.05
C GLY A 59 -0.58 14.18 12.19
N VAL A 60 -1.64 13.54 12.69
CA VAL A 60 -1.71 12.08 12.83
C VAL A 60 -2.95 11.60 12.11
N TYR A 61 -2.77 10.60 11.26
CA TYR A 61 -3.86 9.91 10.58
C TYR A 61 -4.07 8.55 11.23
N SER A 62 -5.33 8.13 11.26
CA SER A 62 -5.74 6.74 11.47
C SER A 62 -5.94 6.11 10.10
N LEU A 63 -5.37 4.93 9.91
CA LEU A 63 -5.54 4.10 8.73
C LEU A 63 -6.37 2.90 9.08
N TYR A 64 -7.42 2.63 8.30
CA TYR A 64 -8.24 1.43 8.38
C TYR A 64 -8.30 0.75 7.03
N VAL A 65 -8.26 -0.57 7.03
CA VAL A 65 -8.64 -1.39 5.88
C VAL A 65 -9.87 -2.19 6.27
N GLU A 66 -10.95 -2.02 5.52
CA GLU A 66 -12.20 -2.75 5.69
C GLU A 66 -12.37 -3.77 4.56
N ASP A 67 -12.91 -4.94 4.88
CA ASP A 67 -13.37 -5.91 3.88
C ASP A 67 -14.70 -5.47 3.21
N SER A 68 -15.19 -6.27 2.28
CA SER A 68 -16.46 -6.01 1.58
C SER A 68 -17.71 -6.01 2.48
N TYR A 69 -17.60 -6.49 3.72
CA TYR A 69 -18.67 -6.50 4.71
C TYR A 69 -18.58 -5.30 5.68
N GLY A 70 -17.59 -4.42 5.51
CA GLY A 70 -17.35 -3.29 6.39
C GLY A 70 -16.66 -3.67 7.70
N VAL A 71 -16.03 -4.85 7.77
CA VAL A 71 -15.26 -5.28 8.94
C VAL A 71 -13.84 -4.76 8.80
N THR A 72 -13.35 -4.03 9.79
CA THR A 72 -11.94 -3.61 9.85
C THR A 72 -11.05 -4.83 10.03
N VAL A 73 -10.23 -5.12 9.01
CA VAL A 73 -9.25 -6.22 9.00
C VAL A 73 -7.82 -5.75 9.29
N TYR A 74 -7.55 -4.45 9.13
CA TYR A 74 -6.28 -3.83 9.48
C TYR A 74 -6.48 -2.41 10.02
N GLN A 75 -5.67 -2.02 11.00
CA GLN A 75 -5.68 -0.67 11.57
C GLN A 75 -4.28 -0.22 11.97
N SER A 76 -3.96 1.05 11.70
CA SER A 76 -2.72 1.68 12.14
C SER A 76 -2.90 3.18 12.42
N MET A 77 -1.93 3.80 13.07
CA MET A 77 -1.84 5.26 13.25
C MET A 77 -0.46 5.74 12.82
N LEU A 78 -0.43 6.81 12.03
CA LEU A 78 0.79 7.28 11.38
C LEU A 78 0.88 8.80 11.35
N PRO A 79 2.09 9.37 11.57
CA PRO A 79 2.28 10.80 11.49
C PRO A 79 2.38 11.24 10.02
N ALA A 80 1.67 12.30 9.65
CA ALA A 80 1.85 12.97 8.38
C ALA A 80 3.10 13.85 8.45
N ASN A 81 4.22 13.33 7.97
CA ASN A 81 5.54 13.95 8.01
C ASN A 81 6.29 13.86 6.67
N SER A 82 5.54 13.77 5.56
CA SER A 82 6.08 13.63 4.20
C SER A 82 6.94 12.39 3.96
N MET A 83 6.79 11.37 4.82
CA MET A 83 7.34 10.05 4.59
C MET A 83 6.28 9.14 3.97
N GLU A 84 6.77 8.15 3.22
CA GLU A 84 5.97 7.01 2.76
C GLU A 84 6.06 5.89 3.80
N TYR A 85 4.93 5.22 4.02
CA TYR A 85 4.79 4.13 4.96
C TYR A 85 4.25 2.90 4.23
N ASP A 86 4.95 1.77 4.41
CA ASP A 86 4.60 0.51 3.80
C ASP A 86 4.01 -0.47 4.81
N TYR A 87 2.96 -1.18 4.39
CA TYR A 87 2.19 -2.11 5.20
C TYR A 87 1.99 -3.44 4.49
N ASP A 88 2.45 -4.52 5.11
CA ASP A 88 2.22 -5.89 4.62
C ASP A 88 0.80 -6.35 4.99
N LEU A 89 -0.02 -6.58 3.97
CA LEU A 89 -1.40 -7.03 4.05
C LEU A 89 -1.58 -8.52 3.71
N SER A 90 -0.51 -9.29 3.53
CA SER A 90 -0.58 -10.69 3.07
C SER A 90 -1.39 -11.63 3.99
N GLY A 91 -1.64 -11.21 5.24
CA GLY A 91 -2.43 -11.94 6.22
C GLY A 91 -3.94 -11.65 6.21
N ILE A 92 -4.43 -10.66 5.46
CA ILE A 92 -5.85 -10.24 5.52
C ILE A 92 -6.74 -11.00 4.53
N GLY A 93 -6.14 -11.81 3.65
CA GLY A 93 -6.83 -12.57 2.61
C GLY A 93 -7.03 -11.80 1.31
N GLU A 94 -7.62 -12.47 0.33
CA GLU A 94 -7.91 -11.92 -1.00
C GLU A 94 -9.31 -11.29 -1.05
N GLY A 95 -9.49 -10.28 -1.89
CA GLY A 95 -10.80 -9.65 -2.07
C GLY A 95 -10.76 -8.16 -2.35
N LEU A 96 -11.94 -7.54 -2.36
CA LEU A 96 -12.11 -6.09 -2.45
C LEU A 96 -12.02 -5.49 -1.05
N PHE A 97 -11.17 -4.48 -0.91
CA PHE A 97 -10.97 -3.76 0.33
C PHE A 97 -11.21 -2.27 0.15
N ARG A 98 -11.65 -1.62 1.24
CA ARG A 98 -11.77 -0.17 1.37
C ARG A 98 -10.65 0.33 2.28
N LEU A 99 -9.82 1.23 1.78
CA LEU A 99 -8.85 1.99 2.56
C LEU A 99 -9.52 3.25 3.08
N ILE A 100 -9.37 3.53 4.37
CA ILE A 100 -9.86 4.75 5.01
C ILE A 100 -8.70 5.42 5.73
N LEU A 101 -8.52 6.71 5.48
CA LEU A 101 -7.55 7.57 6.14
C LEU A 101 -8.29 8.71 6.81
N SER A 102 -8.11 8.90 8.12
CA SER A 102 -8.78 9.98 8.86
C SER A 102 -7.87 10.68 9.84
N ASN A 103 -7.90 12.01 9.86
CA ASN A 103 -7.20 12.85 10.83
C ASN A 103 -8.14 13.42 11.91
N GLY A 104 -9.36 12.86 12.04
CA GLY A 104 -10.41 13.31 12.97
C GLY A 104 -11.33 14.40 12.42
N ASP A 105 -10.81 15.30 11.59
CA ASP A 105 -11.59 16.36 10.94
C ASP A 105 -12.03 15.96 9.53
N ASP A 106 -11.19 15.20 8.83
CA ASP A 106 -11.39 14.73 7.47
C ASP A 106 -11.33 13.21 7.39
N GLU A 107 -12.07 12.67 6.42
CA GLU A 107 -12.00 11.27 6.03
C GLU A 107 -11.72 11.20 4.53
N TYR A 108 -10.81 10.32 4.16
CA TYR A 108 -10.46 9.99 2.79
C TYR A 108 -10.63 8.50 2.59
N GLU A 109 -11.16 8.10 1.44
CA GLU A 109 -11.38 6.69 1.13
C GLU A 109 -10.87 6.32 -0.26
N GLY A 110 -10.45 5.07 -0.41
CA GLY A 110 -10.14 4.47 -1.69
C GLY A 110 -10.44 2.98 -1.66
N TYR A 111 -10.44 2.36 -2.84
CA TYR A 111 -10.73 0.94 -2.98
C TYR A 111 -9.61 0.24 -3.75
N PHE A 112 -9.25 -0.96 -3.30
CA PHE A 112 -8.23 -1.78 -3.93
C PHE A 112 -8.59 -3.27 -3.83
N THR A 113 -7.87 -4.11 -4.57
CA THR A 113 -8.13 -5.57 -4.59
C THR A 113 -6.82 -6.32 -4.38
N LEU A 114 -6.84 -7.29 -3.47
CA LEU A 114 -5.77 -8.27 -3.29
C LEU A 114 -6.14 -9.58 -4.01
N ARG A 115 -5.15 -10.25 -4.60
CA ARG A 115 -5.31 -11.45 -5.46
C ARG A 115 -4.16 -12.42 -5.31
#